data_AF-A0AAJ6J929-F1
#
_entry.id   AF-A0AAJ6J929-F1
#
_cell.length_a   1.000
_cell.length_b   1.000
_cell.length_c   1.000
_cell.angle_alpha   90.00
_cell.angle_beta   90.00
_cell.angle_gamma   90.00
#
_symmetry.space_group_name_H-M   'P 1'
#
loop_
_entity.id
_entity.type
_entity.pdbx_description
1 polymer ?
#
loop_
_entity_poly.entity_id
_entity_poly.type
_entity_poly.pdbx_seq_one_letter_code
_entity_poly.pdbx_strand_id
1 'polypeptide(L)' 'MLVITRQIKAARSLLGWQQYELALQSGVAISTVRRLEGLEDGPIGAHFETIEKIRNAFEKAGIEFIGNPNPGVRLKGESS' A
#
# COMPACT_ATOMS: atom_id res chain seq x y z
N MET A 1 3.55 -11.91 5.70
CA MET A 1 2.76 -10.79 6.26
C MET A 1 1.65 -10.46 5.27
N LEU A 2 0.39 -10.38 5.70
CA LEU A 2 -0.74 -10.07 4.81
C LEU A 2 -0.88 -8.54 4.72
N VAL A 3 -0.62 -7.99 3.55
CA VAL A 3 -1.04 -6.62 3.21
C VAL A 3 -2.49 -6.70 2.74
N ILE A 4 -3.33 -5.88 3.35
CA ILE A 4 -4.77 -5.86 3.10
C ILE A 4 -5.18 -4.52 2.48
N THR A 5 -6.31 -4.52 1.77
CA THR A 5 -6.79 -3.36 1.00
C THR A 5 -6.85 -2.07 1.83
N ARG A 6 -7.31 -2.15 3.09
CA ARG A 6 -7.37 -0.98 3.98
C ARG A 6 -6.01 -0.35 4.29
N GLN A 7 -4.94 -1.14 4.37
CA GLN A 7 -3.60 -0.60 4.62
C GLN A 7 -3.07 0.17 3.41
N ILE A 8 -3.36 -0.29 2.19
CA ILE A 8 -3.00 0.45 0.96
C ILE A 8 -3.71 1.80 0.94
N LYS A 9 -5.02 1.82 1.18
CA LYS A 9 -5.81 3.07 1.25
C LYS A 9 -5.28 4.02 2.32
N ALA A 10 -5.01 3.50 3.52
CA ALA A 10 -4.49 4.29 4.63
C ALA A 10 -3.09 4.85 4.34
N ALA A 11 -2.17 4.03 3.81
CA ALA A 11 -0.82 4.47 3.43
C ALA A 11 -0.88 5.58 2.37
N ARG A 12 -1.77 5.43 1.39
CA ARG A 12 -1.98 6.42 0.34
C ARG A 12 -2.52 7.73 0.90
N SER A 13 -3.50 7.67 1.80
CA SER A 13 -4.02 8.86 2.49
C SER A 13 -2.95 9.55 3.35
N LEU A 14 -2.08 8.79 4.04
CA LEU A 14 -0.99 9.35 4.83
C LEU A 14 0.03 10.11 3.98
N LEU A 15 0.32 9.64 2.77
CA LEU A 15 1.22 10.31 1.83
C LEU A 15 0.55 11.40 0.98
N GLY A 16 -0.78 11.56 1.08
CA GLY A 16 -1.55 12.45 0.20
C GLY A 16 -1.60 12.00 -1.26
N TRP A 17 -1.26 10.74 -1.55
CA TRP A 17 -1.14 10.23 -2.91
C TRP A 17 -2.50 9.98 -3.57
N GLN A 18 -2.59 10.21 -4.87
CA GLN A 18 -3.68 9.71 -5.69
C GLN A 18 -3.41 8.28 -6.18
N GLN A 19 -4.44 7.59 -6.70
CA GLN A 19 -4.28 6.23 -7.25
C GLN A 19 -3.26 6.19 -8.41
N TYR A 20 -3.20 7.25 -9.22
CA TYR A 20 -2.23 7.34 -10.31
C TYR A 20 -0.80 7.48 -9.78
N GLU A 21 -0.59 8.20 -8.68
CA GLU A 21 0.73 8.36 -8.07
C GLU A 21 1.22 7.04 -7.52
N LEU A 22 0.34 6.28 -6.84
CA LEU A 22 0.69 4.93 -6.41
C LEU A 22 1.06 4.04 -7.60
N ALA A 23 0.30 4.11 -8.71
CA ALA A 23 0.61 3.36 -9.92
C ALA A 23 2.00 3.72 -10.48
N LEU A 24 2.31 5.02 -10.53
CA LEU A 24 3.60 5.54 -11.01
C LEU A 24 4.75 5.09 -10.10
N GLN A 25 4.63 5.26 -8.79
CA GLN A 25 5.68 4.96 -7.81
C GLN A 25 5.92 3.45 -7.63
N SER A 26 4.89 2.63 -7.81
CA SER A 26 5.00 1.17 -7.73
C SER A 26 5.32 0.49 -9.05
N GLY A 27 5.24 1.19 -10.18
CA GLY A 27 5.39 0.59 -11.52
C GLY A 27 4.28 -0.42 -11.84
N VAL A 28 3.14 -0.32 -11.17
CA VAL A 28 1.96 -1.18 -11.36
C VAL A 28 0.92 -0.40 -12.16
N ALA A 29 0.21 -1.07 -13.07
CA ALA A 29 -0.85 -0.43 -13.86
C ALA A 29 -1.95 0.18 -12.95
N ILE A 30 -2.46 1.36 -13.32
CA ILE A 30 -3.53 2.04 -12.57
C ILE A 30 -4.81 1.20 -12.45
N SER A 31 -5.12 0.37 -13.46
CA SER A 31 -6.22 -0.59 -13.42
C SER A 31 -6.06 -1.62 -12.31
N THR A 32 -4.83 -2.10 -12.09
CA THR A 32 -4.49 -3.00 -11.00
C THR A 32 -4.63 -2.30 -9.66
N VAL A 33 -4.14 -1.07 -9.52
CA VAL A 33 -4.32 -0.27 -8.27
C VAL A 33 -5.80 -0.08 -7.95
N ARG A 34 -6.62 0.31 -8.93
CA ARG A 34 -8.07 0.45 -8.76
C ARG A 34 -8.74 -0.85 -8.34
N ARG A 35 -8.37 -1.96 -8.98
CA ARG A 35 -8.87 -3.29 -8.63
C ARG A 35 -8.53 -3.62 -7.18
N LEU A 36 -7.28 -3.40 -6.78
CA LEU A 36 -6.80 -3.67 -5.42
C LEU A 36 -7.55 -2.84 -4.37
N GLU A 37 -7.73 -1.53 -4.60
CA GLU A 37 -8.51 -0.69 -3.70
C GLU A 37 -10.02 -0.98 -3.73
N GLY A 38 -10.53 -1.59 -4.80
CA GLY A 38 -11.93 -1.98 -4.95
C GLY A 38 -12.29 -3.34 -4.34
N LEU A 39 -11.30 -4.15 -3.93
CA LEU A 39 -11.57 -5.39 -3.21
C LEU A 39 -12.19 -5.09 -1.84
N GLU A 40 -13.20 -5.87 -1.46
CA GLU A 40 -13.74 -5.87 -0.10
C GLU A 40 -12.64 -6.18 0.93
N ASP A 41 -12.84 -5.76 2.18
CA ASP A 41 -11.87 -5.92 3.25
C ASP A 41 -11.43 -7.38 3.40
N GLY A 42 -10.23 -7.68 2.93
CA GLY A 42 -9.72 -9.04 2.86
C GLY A 42 -8.28 -9.11 2.38
N PRO A 43 -7.67 -10.30 2.46
CA PRO A 43 -6.35 -10.54 1.90
C PRO A 43 -6.39 -10.34 0.39
N ILE A 44 -5.44 -9.58 -0.12
CA ILE A 44 -5.32 -9.32 -1.55
C ILE A 44 -4.93 -10.63 -2.24
N GLY A 45 -5.86 -11.23 -2.98
CA GLY A 45 -5.63 -12.38 -3.86
C GLY A 45 -4.90 -12.00 -5.17
N ALA A 46 -4.04 -10.99 -5.14
CA ALA A 46 -3.23 -10.59 -6.30
C ALA A 46 -1.91 -11.35 -6.31
N HIS A 47 -1.26 -11.38 -7.48
CA HIS A 47 0.10 -11.91 -7.60
C HIS A 47 1.02 -11.26 -6.56
N PHE A 48 1.72 -12.08 -5.79
CA PHE A 48 2.64 -11.68 -4.73
C PHE A 48 3.57 -10.54 -5.17
N GLU A 49 4.09 -10.61 -6.41
CA GLU A 49 4.96 -9.59 -7.00
C GLU A 49 4.32 -8.19 -7.08
N THR A 50 3.01 -8.11 -7.38
CA THR A 50 2.30 -6.82 -7.43
C THR A 50 2.20 -6.18 -6.04
N ILE A 51 1.91 -7.00 -5.03
CA ILE A 51 1.82 -6.56 -3.64
C ILE A 51 3.19 -6.07 -3.16
N GLU A 52 4.25 -6.81 -3.49
CA GLU A 52 5.63 -6.43 -3.16
C GLU A 52 6.02 -5.10 -3.81
N LYS A 53 5.70 -4.88 -5.09
CA LYS A 53 5.95 -3.61 -5.78
C LYS A 53 5.26 -2.42 -5.10
N ILE A 54 3.98 -2.59 -4.75
CA ILE A 54 3.19 -1.57 -4.05
C ILE A 54 3.75 -1.29 -2.66
N ARG A 55 4.04 -2.36 -1.91
CA ARG A 55 4.61 -2.25 -0.57
C ARG A 55 5.95 -1.51 -0.60
N ASN A 56 6.85 -1.90 -1.49
CA ASN A 56 8.16 -1.27 -1.64
C ASN A 56 8.05 0.21 -2.01
N ALA A 57 7.07 0.59 -2.85
CA ALA A 57 6.85 2.00 -3.19
C ALA A 57 6.47 2.84 -1.96
N PHE A 58 5.55 2.33 -1.16
CA PHE A 58 5.17 2.96 0.10
C PHE A 58 6.32 3.00 1.11
N GLU A 59 7.06 1.90 1.27
CA GLU A 59 8.18 1.82 2.20
C GLU A 59 9.32 2.78 1.81
N LYS A 60 9.57 2.99 0.52
CA LYS A 60 10.50 4.01 0.00
C LYS A 60 10.01 5.44 0.24
N ALA A 61 8.70 5.66 0.22
CA ALA A 61 8.09 6.94 0.53
C ALA A 61 7.96 7.21 2.05
N GLY A 62 8.52 6.33 2.88
CA GLY A 62 8.55 6.52 4.34
C GLY A 62 7.38 5.89 5.08
N ILE A 63 6.55 5.07 4.44
CA ILE A 63 5.51 4.30 5.13
C ILE A 63 6.11 3.03 5.75
N GLU A 64 5.57 2.60 6.88
CA GLU A 64 5.85 1.29 7.45
C GLU A 64 4.53 0.56 7.71
N PHE A 65 4.45 -0.66 7.18
CA PHE A 65 3.30 -1.53 7.38
C PHE A 65 3.45 -2.33 8.66
N ILE A 66 2.44 -2.25 9.51
CA ILE A 66 2.36 -3.00 10.77
C ILE A 66 1.50 -4.24 10.51
N GLY A 67 2.03 -5.42 10.81
CA GLY A 67 1.35 -6.70 10.66
C GLY A 67 0.45 -7.07 11.85
N ASN A 68 0.03 -8.34 11.92
CA ASN A 68 -0.78 -8.86 13.01
C ASN A 68 -0.05 -8.80 14.39
N PRO A 69 -0.79 -8.70 15.51
CA PRO A 69 -2.26 -8.77 15.63
C PRO A 69 -3.00 -7.45 15.34
N ASN A 70 -2.28 -6.33 15.27
CA ASN A 70 -2.86 -5.00 15.06
C ASN A 70 -2.41 -4.42 13.70
N PRO A 71 -3.05 -4.84 12.59
CA PRO A 71 -2.66 -4.37 11.27
C PRO A 71 -2.86 -2.87 11.14
N GLY A 72 -1.81 -2.16 10.72
CA GLY A 72 -1.80 -0.71 10.62
C GLY A 72 -0.76 -0.19 9.64
N VAL A 73 -0.71 1.14 9.50
CA VAL A 73 0.32 1.84 8.73
C VAL A 73 0.78 3.04 9.52
N ARG A 74 2.08 3.34 9.47
CA ARG A 74 2.66 4.53 10.08
C ARG A 74 3.55 5.25 9.08
N LEU A 75 3.63 6.57 9.18
CA LEU A 75 4.73 7.32 8.59
C LEU A 75 5.94 7.16 9.52
N LYS A 76 7.09 6.78 8.95
CA LYS A 76 8.37 6.93 9.64
C LYS A 76 8.57 8.43 9.81
N GLY A 77 8.51 8.90 11.05
CA GLY A 77 8.91 10.27 11.35
C GLY A 77 10.33 10.48 10.85
N GLU A 78 10.62 11.67 10.34
CA GLU A 78 12.01 12.11 10.24
C GLU A 78 12.55 12.11 11.68
N SER A 79 13.32 11.07 12.02
CA SER A 79 14.17 11.10 13.20
C SER A 79 15.21 12.19 12.93
N SER A 80 14.86 13.41 13.31
CA SER A 80 15.81 14.52 13.46
C SER A 80 16.41 14.52 14.86
#